data_AF-A0A7C4R4Z5-F1
#
_entry.id   AF-A0A7C4R4Z5-F1
#
_cell.length_a   1.000
_cell.length_b   1.000
_cell.length_c   1.000
_cell.angle_alpha   90.00
_cell.angle_beta   90.00
_cell.angle_gamma   90.00
#
_symmetry.space_group_name_H-M   'P 1'
#
loop_
_entity.id
_entity.type
_entity.pdbx_description
1 polymer ?
#
loop_
_entity_poly.entity_id
_entity_poly.type
_entity_poly.pdbx_seq_one_letter_code
_entity_poly.pdbx_strand_id
1 'polypeptide(L)'
;MRKPKVDENLCIGCGNCSIVEDNVFEMSGATAIVKDLSDYEVYANGIDDAIAGCPSSAISWQNGDESNSTSSFDSENENENSQDEVEEEI
;
A
#
# COMPACT_ATOMS: atom_id res chain seq x y z
N MET A 1 4.61 -11.63 -17.27
CA MET A 1 3.57 -12.05 -16.31
C MET A 1 3.85 -11.32 -15.02
N ARG A 2 2.83 -10.72 -14.41
CA ARG A 2 3.00 -10.01 -13.14
C ARG A 2 2.77 -10.99 -12.00
N LYS A 3 3.59 -10.89 -10.96
CA LYS A 3 3.44 -11.70 -9.75
C LYS A 3 3.07 -10.77 -8.60
N PRO A 4 2.00 -11.03 -7.83
CA PRO A 4 1.75 -10.25 -6.65
C PRO A 4 2.86 -10.53 -5.62
N LYS A 5 3.20 -9.51 -4.84
CA LYS A 5 4.17 -9.58 -3.75
C LYS A 5 3.55 -8.96 -2.50
N VAL A 6 3.82 -9.60 -1.37
CA VAL A 6 3.51 -9.07 -0.04
C VAL A 6 4.81 -8.54 0.57
N ASP A 7 4.82 -7.28 1.02
CA ASP A 7 5.91 -6.71 1.81
C ASP A 7 5.71 -7.08 3.28
N GLU A 8 6.61 -7.91 3.80
CA GLU A 8 6.58 -8.38 5.19
C GLU A 8 6.74 -7.24 6.21
N ASN A 9 7.35 -6.11 5.83
CA ASN A 9 7.53 -4.97 6.73
C ASN A 9 6.24 -4.15 6.90
N LEU A 10 5.39 -4.13 5.88
CA LEU A 10 4.10 -3.44 5.90
C LEU A 10 2.95 -4.38 6.27
N CYS A 11 3.13 -5.69 6.11
CA CYS A 11 2.09 -6.67 6.40
C CYS A 11 1.85 -6.76 7.92
N ILE A 12 0.67 -6.35 8.36
CA ILE A 12 0.24 -6.42 9.76
C ILE A 12 -0.53 -7.70 10.10
N GLY A 13 -0.58 -8.68 9.18
CA GLY A 13 -1.27 -9.94 9.42
C GLY A 13 -2.80 -9.86 9.50
N CYS A 14 -3.43 -8.88 8.86
CA CYS A 14 -4.88 -8.67 8.95
C CYS A 14 -5.73 -9.81 8.36
N GLY A 15 -5.16 -10.64 7.46
CA GLY A 15 -5.85 -11.78 6.85
C GLY A 15 -6.89 -11.44 5.77
N ASN A 16 -7.08 -10.16 5.42
CA ASN A 16 -8.11 -9.78 4.44
C ASN A 16 -7.82 -10.38 3.05
N CYS A 17 -6.57 -10.39 2.61
CA CYS A 17 -6.19 -10.93 1.30
C CYS A 17 -6.48 -12.42 1.13
N SER A 18 -6.34 -13.22 2.18
CA SER A 18 -6.70 -14.65 2.15
C SER A 18 -8.21 -14.90 2.19
N ILE A 19 -9.02 -13.88 2.53
CA ILE A 19 -10.49 -13.97 2.47
C ILE A 19 -10.97 -13.57 1.07
N VAL A 20 -10.34 -12.56 0.47
CA VAL A 20 -10.67 -12.07 -0.87
C VAL A 20 -10.28 -13.07 -1.95
N GLU A 21 -9.05 -13.59 -1.90
CA GLU A 21 -8.54 -14.54 -2.90
C GLU A 21 -7.63 -15.58 -2.23
N ASP A 22 -8.26 -16.63 -1.70
CA ASP A 22 -7.59 -17.73 -0.99
C ASP A 22 -6.79 -18.65 -1.92
N ASN A 23 -7.03 -18.61 -3.23
CA ASN A 23 -6.24 -19.38 -4.20
C ASN A 23 -4.85 -18.77 -4.41
N VAL A 24 -4.68 -17.47 -4.14
CA VAL A 24 -3.43 -16.74 -4.33
C VAL A 24 -2.74 -16.43 -3.01
N PHE A 25 -3.48 -16.00 -1.99
CA PHE A 25 -2.92 -15.57 -0.72
C PHE A 25 -3.18 -16.58 0.40
N GLU A 26 -2.17 -16.84 1.22
CA GLU A 26 -2.26 -17.71 2.39
C GLU A 26 -1.65 -17.03 3.61
N MET A 27 -2.22 -17.26 4.79
CA MET A 27 -1.65 -16.77 6.04
C MET A 27 -0.59 -17.75 6.56
N SER A 28 0.65 -17.27 6.71
CA SER A 28 1.76 -18.02 7.31
C SER A 28 2.12 -17.38 8.65
N GLY A 29 1.43 -17.81 9.71
CA GLY A 29 1.59 -17.24 11.04
C GLY A 29 1.07 -15.80 11.11
N ALA A 30 1.97 -14.83 11.26
CA ALA A 30 1.62 -13.41 11.42
C ALA A 30 1.63 -12.61 10.11
N THR A 31 2.11 -13.18 9.00
CA THR A 31 2.17 -12.50 7.70
C THR A 31 1.48 -13.32 6.62
N ALA A 32 1.06 -12.64 5.55
CA ALA A 32 0.52 -13.30 4.37
C ALA A 32 1.64 -13.65 3.38
N ILE A 33 1.52 -14.79 2.73
CA ILE A 33 2.40 -15.26 1.66
C ILE A 33 1.60 -15.45 0.37
N VAL A 34 2.31 -15.37 -0.76
CA VAL A 34 1.75 -15.64 -2.09
C VAL A 34 2.04 -17.10 -2.45
N LYS A 35 0.98 -17.87 -2.74
CA LYS A 35 1.08 -19.25 -3.21
C LYS A 35 1.79 -19.28 -4.56
N ASP A 36 2.60 -20.30 -4.80
CA ASP A 36 3.31 -20.43 -6.07
C ASP A 36 2.39 -21.00 -7.15
N LEU A 37 1.83 -20.09 -7.95
CA LEU A 37 0.95 -20.41 -9.07
C LEU A 37 1.65 -20.24 -10.42
N SER A 38 1.24 -21.03 -11.41
CA SER A 38 1.78 -20.94 -12.78
C SER A 38 1.29 -19.70 -13.54
N ASP A 39 0.11 -19.19 -13.21
CA ASP A 39 -0.47 -17.99 -13.82
C ASP A 39 -1.33 -17.23 -12.81
N TYR A 40 -0.92 -16.01 -12.47
CA TYR A 40 -1.63 -15.13 -11.54
C TYR A 40 -2.68 -14.25 -12.24
N GLU A 41 -2.62 -14.11 -13.57
CA GLU A 41 -3.55 -13.25 -14.30
C GLU A 41 -4.97 -13.86 -14.32
N VAL A 42 -5.10 -15.18 -14.13
CA VAL A 42 -6.39 -15.87 -13.92
C VAL A 42 -7.14 -15.30 -12.72
N TYR A 43 -6.40 -14.85 -11.70
CA TYR A 43 -6.93 -14.28 -10.47
C TYR A 43 -6.68 -12.77 -10.39
N ALA A 44 -6.39 -12.10 -11.51
CA ALA A 44 -6.03 -10.68 -11.54
C ALA A 44 -7.05 -9.81 -10.80
N ASN A 45 -8.34 -10.03 -11.04
CA ASN A 45 -9.41 -9.27 -10.38
C ASN A 45 -9.41 -9.47 -8.86
N GLY A 46 -9.28 -10.71 -8.38
CA GLY A 46 -9.22 -11.01 -6.95
C GLY A 46 -7.96 -10.46 -6.28
N ILE A 47 -6.85 -10.44 -7.01
CA ILE A 47 -5.60 -9.82 -6.56
C ILE A 47 -5.73 -8.30 -6.49
N ASP A 48 -6.35 -7.66 -7.48
CA ASP A 48 -6.61 -6.22 -7.49
C ASP A 48 -7.53 -5.82 -6.32
N ASP A 49 -8.57 -6.61 -6.05
CA ASP A 49 -9.45 -6.43 -4.90
C ASP A 49 -8.69 -6.60 -3.57
N ALA A 50 -7.78 -7.58 -3.48
CA ALA A 50 -6.95 -7.79 -2.30
C ALA A 50 -5.95 -6.64 -2.07
N ILE A 51 -5.38 -6.07 -3.14
CA ILE A 51 -4.53 -4.89 -3.10
C ILE A 51 -5.32 -3.69 -2.59
N ALA A 52 -6.48 -3.41 -3.18
CA ALA A 52 -7.35 -2.30 -2.78
C ALA A 52 -7.89 -2.45 -1.34
N GLY A 53 -8.13 -3.69 -0.91
CA GLY A 53 -8.60 -4.02 0.43
C GLY A 53 -7.50 -4.13 1.50
N CYS A 54 -6.22 -3.93 1.16
CA CYS A 54 -5.13 -4.05 2.13
C CYS A 54 -5.01 -2.76 2.96
N PRO A 55 -5.31 -2.78 4.28
CA PRO A 55 -5.31 -1.58 5.11
C PRO A 55 -3.92 -0.97 5.31
N SER A 56 -2.86 -1.76 5.15
CA SER A 56 -1.48 -1.30 5.24
C SER A 56 -0.77 -1.19 3.89
N SER A 57 -1.52 -1.34 2.78
CA SER A 57 -1.00 -1.30 1.41
C SER A 57 0.24 -2.18 1.20
N ALA A 58 0.29 -3.33 1.89
CA ALA A 58 1.43 -4.24 1.88
C ALA A 58 1.50 -5.12 0.61
N ILE A 59 0.48 -5.09 -0.24
CA ILE A 59 0.36 -5.96 -1.42
C ILE A 59 0.53 -5.11 -2.68
N SER A 60 1.36 -5.56 -3.60
CA SER A 60 1.56 -4.88 -4.88
C SER A 60 1.88 -5.87 -6.01
N TRP A 61 1.63 -5.45 -7.25
CA TRP A 61 2.09 -6.17 -8.43
C TRP A 61 3.59 -5.95 -8.63
N GLN A 62 4.37 -7.02 -8.62
CA GLN A 62 5.76 -6.98 -9.04
C GLN A 62 5.84 -7.22 -10.55
N ASN A 63 6.07 -6.13 -11.29
CA ASN A 63 6.59 -6.20 -12.65
C ASN A 63 8.10 -6.48 -12.55
N GLY A 64 8.66 -7.25 -13.47
CA GLY A 64 10.07 -7.68 -13.44
C GLY A 64 11.12 -6.57 -13.60
N ASP A 65 10.80 -5.32 -13.33
CA ASP A 65 11.71 -4.17 -13.42
C ASP A 65 11.61 -3.32 -12.15
N GLU A 66 12.70 -3.37 -11.40
CA GLU A 66 12.92 -2.61 -10.17
C GLU A 66 13.01 -1.12 -10.49
N SER A 67 12.14 -0.30 -9.90
CA SER A 67 12.37 1.15 -9.80
C SER A 67 11.80 1.67 -8.49
N ASN A 68 12.67 1.66 -7.49
CA ASN A 68 12.60 2.44 -6.27
C ASN A 68 12.01 3.85 -6.54
N SER A 69 10.84 4.14 -5.96
CA SER A 69 10.33 5.50 -5.84
C SER A 69 10.23 5.83 -4.35
N THR A 70 11.39 6.11 -3.76
CA THR A 70 11.49 6.96 -2.58
C THR A 70 11.20 8.39 -3.05
N SER A 71 10.01 8.90 -2.78
CA SER A 71 9.75 10.34 -2.64
C SER A 71 9.08 10.51 -1.28
N SER A 72 9.85 10.65 -0.22
CA SER A 72 10.40 11.93 0.25
C SER A 72 9.29 12.92 0.61
N PHE A 73 9.11 13.08 1.92
CA PHE A 73 8.94 14.34 2.65
C PHE A 73 8.19 15.48 1.93
N ASP A 74 7.03 15.85 2.46
CA ASP A 74 6.78 17.26 2.74
C ASP A 74 6.19 17.37 4.14
N SER A 75 7.09 17.66 5.07
CA SER A 75 6.79 18.08 6.42
C SER A 75 6.02 19.40 6.39
N GLU A 76 5.20 19.57 7.43
CA GLU A 76 4.43 20.75 7.76
C GLU A 76 5.25 22.04 7.63
N ASN A 77 4.71 23.05 6.93
CA ASN A 77 5.16 24.43 7.06
C ASN A 77 3.98 25.30 7.51
N GLU A 78 3.82 25.38 8.83
CA GLU A 78 3.04 26.42 9.50
C GLU A 78 3.82 27.74 9.38
N ASN A 79 3.49 28.55 8.39
CA ASN A 79 3.91 29.94 8.36
C ASN A 79 2.90 30.78 9.15
N GLU A 80 3.11 30.83 10.47
CA GLU A 80 2.61 31.92 11.29
C GLU A 80 3.32 33.21 10.88
N ASN A 81 2.60 34.17 10.30
CA ASN A 81 3.09 35.54 10.18
C ASN A 81 2.05 36.54 10.68
N SER A 82 2.23 36.88 11.95
CA SER A 82 2.34 38.24 12.50
C SER A 82 1.27 39.28 12.16
N GLN A 83 0.62 39.72 13.24
CA GLN A 83 -0.20 40.92 13.37
C GLN A 83 0.63 42.17 13.00
N ASP A 84 0.10 43.03 12.15
CA ASP A 84 0.49 44.44 12.06
C ASP A 84 -0.75 45.28 12.38
N GLU A 85 -0.66 45.99 13.50
CA GLU A 85 -1.54 47.09 13.89
C GLU A 85 -1.25 48.29 12.98
N VAL A 86 -2.27 48.96 12.45
CA VAL A 86 -2.25 50.42 12.24
C VAL A 86 -3.68 50.97 12.17
N GLU A 87 -3.88 52.01 12.97
CA GLU A 87 -5.08 52.84 13.15
C GLU A 87 -5.47 53.61 11.87
N GLU A 88 -6.76 53.92 11.70
CA GLU A 88 -7.19 55.33 11.54
C GLU A 88 -8.72 55.46 11.63
N GLU A 89 -9.16 56.28 12.59
CA GLU A 89 -10.50 56.86 12.70
C GLU A 89 -10.75 57.82 11.53
N ILE A 90 -11.85 57.67 10.78
CA ILE A 90 -12.69 58.80 10.31
C ILE A 90 -14.12 58.34 10.01
#